data_AF-A0A075H0K9-F1
#
_entry.id   AF-A0A075H0K9-F1
#
_cell.length_a   1.000
_cell.length_b   1.000
_cell.length_c   1.000
_cell.angle_alpha   90.00
_cell.angle_beta   90.00
_cell.angle_gamma   90.00
#
_symmetry.space_group_name_H-M   'P 1'
#
loop_
_entity.id
_entity.type
_entity.pdbx_description
1 polymer ?
#
loop_
_entity_poly.entity_id
_entity_poly.type
_entity_poly.pdbx_seq_one_letter_code
_entity_poly.pdbx_strand_id
1 'polypeptide(L)'
;MKKNLQNNRHFELEQDIRNSNSFFLSDCMISDWSGAAIEYAFAFEKPVLYIDIPKKVNNPDYKNLEIIPIEEKIRTQIGAIISPLELSNLSSKIESLCLNNDQNKKKIEAIREETVFNLGKSEKYGAKYLLESITKKNEEQN
;
A
#
# COMPACT_ATOMS: atom_id res chain seq x y z
N MET A 1 -0.84 25.01 -1.24
CA MET A 1 -1.57 24.04 -0.39
C MET A 1 -1.46 24.39 1.10
N LYS A 2 -0.26 24.37 1.72
CA LYS A 2 -0.09 24.65 3.17
C LYS A 2 -0.72 25.98 3.65
N LYS A 3 -0.52 27.09 2.92
CA LYS A 3 -1.11 28.41 3.29
C LYS A 3 -2.65 28.48 3.21
N ASN A 4 -3.30 27.67 2.37
CA ASN A 4 -4.74 27.82 2.09
C ASN A 4 -5.63 26.98 3.02
N LEU A 5 -5.06 25.97 3.70
CA LEU A 5 -5.81 25.04 4.56
C LEU A 5 -5.33 25.05 6.03
N GLN A 6 -4.35 25.90 6.38
CA GLN A 6 -3.69 25.91 7.69
C GLN A 6 -4.65 26.16 8.87
N ASN A 7 -5.78 26.82 8.62
CA ASN A 7 -6.78 27.16 9.65
C ASN A 7 -8.00 26.22 9.64
N ASN A 8 -7.99 25.15 8.83
CA ASN A 8 -9.09 24.21 8.80
C ASN A 8 -8.92 23.13 9.88
N ARG A 9 -9.80 23.11 10.88
CA ARG A 9 -9.79 22.12 11.98
C ARG A 9 -9.97 20.66 11.53
N HIS A 10 -10.43 20.43 10.30
CA HIS A 10 -10.63 19.11 9.70
C HIS A 10 -9.49 18.70 8.77
N PHE A 11 -8.38 19.44 8.76
CA PHE A 11 -7.23 19.18 7.92
C PHE A 11 -5.95 19.27 8.73
N GLU A 12 -5.12 18.23 8.62
CA GLU A 12 -3.77 18.21 9.15
C GLU A 12 -2.82 17.82 8.02
N LEU A 13 -1.72 18.58 7.88
CA LEU A 13 -0.66 18.25 6.93
C LEU A 13 0.47 17.55 7.67
N GLU A 14 0.56 16.24 7.52
CA GLU A 14 1.72 15.48 7.98
C GLU A 14 2.90 15.69 7.01
N GLN A 15 4.06 16.04 7.55
CA GLN A 15 5.31 16.23 6.80
C GLN A 15 6.44 15.34 7.32
N ASP A 16 6.32 14.84 8.55
CA ASP A 16 7.24 13.86 9.11
C ASP A 16 6.80 12.46 8.68
N ILE A 17 7.42 11.95 7.62
CA ILE A 17 7.17 10.60 7.10
C ILE A 17 7.48 9.48 8.09
N ARG A 18 8.16 9.78 9.21
CA ARG A 18 8.43 8.80 10.28
C ARG A 18 7.26 8.67 11.24
N ASN A 19 6.35 9.64 11.25
CA ASN A 19 5.17 9.61 12.10
C ASN A 19 4.09 8.71 11.50
N SER A 20 3.94 7.52 12.09
CA SER A 20 2.91 6.55 11.69
C SER A 20 1.57 6.73 12.41
N ASN A 21 1.46 7.71 13.33
CA ASN A 21 0.24 7.88 14.13
C ASN A 21 -0.96 8.22 13.25
N SER A 22 -0.79 9.06 12.24
CA SER A 22 -1.86 9.42 11.30
C SER A 22 -2.41 8.19 10.56
N PHE A 23 -1.52 7.28 10.13
CA PHE A 23 -1.93 6.01 9.53
C PHE A 23 -2.66 5.11 10.53
N PHE A 24 -2.14 4.98 11.75
CA PHE A 24 -2.76 4.17 12.79
C PHE A 24 -4.13 4.71 13.22
N LEU A 25 -4.33 6.03 13.24
CA LEU A 25 -5.58 6.66 13.67
C LEU A 25 -6.62 6.80 12.55
N SER A 26 -6.21 6.78 11.28
CA SER A 26 -7.13 6.86 10.13
C SER A 26 -8.03 5.63 10.00
N ASP A 27 -9.24 5.77 9.46
CA ASP A 27 -10.12 4.62 9.16
C ASP A 27 -9.83 4.00 7.79
N CYS A 28 -9.34 4.79 6.84
CA CYS A 28 -8.93 4.36 5.52
C CYS A 28 -7.90 5.33 4.93
N MET A 29 -7.24 4.92 3.84
CA MET A 29 -6.38 5.78 3.02
C MET A 29 -7.05 6.07 1.68
N ILE A 30 -6.89 7.28 1.16
CA ILE A 30 -7.20 7.62 -0.25
C ILE A 30 -5.88 7.71 -1.00
N SER A 31 -5.75 6.97 -2.10
CA SER A 31 -4.51 6.93 -2.91
C SER A 31 -4.81 6.69 -4.39
N ASP A 32 -3.78 6.56 -5.21
CA ASP A 32 -3.86 6.29 -6.65
C ASP A 32 -3.19 4.95 -7.03
N TRP A 33 -1.93 4.97 -7.47
CA TRP A 33 -1.11 3.80 -7.80
C TRP A 33 0.09 3.67 -6.85
N SER A 34 0.08 4.40 -5.73
CA SER A 34 1.20 4.41 -4.78
C SER A 34 1.38 3.05 -4.10
N GLY A 35 2.61 2.52 -4.11
CA GLY A 35 2.97 1.35 -3.30
C GLY A 35 2.76 1.57 -1.80
N ALA A 36 2.83 2.82 -1.32
CA ALA A 36 2.54 3.16 0.08
C ALA A 36 1.10 2.83 0.49
N ALA A 37 0.16 2.76 -0.46
CA ALA A 37 -1.20 2.32 -0.20
C ALA A 37 -1.27 0.82 0.13
N ILE A 38 -0.45 0.00 -0.55
CA ILE A 38 -0.33 -1.43 -0.27
C ILE A 38 0.29 -1.62 1.11
N GLU A 39 1.37 -0.90 1.40
CA GLU A 39 2.03 -0.93 2.71
C GLU A 39 1.07 -0.52 3.83
N TYR A 40 0.29 0.56 3.63
CA TYR A 40 -0.73 0.97 4.58
C TYR A 40 -1.76 -0.13 4.82
N ALA A 41 -2.31 -0.72 3.74
CA ALA A 41 -3.31 -1.76 3.87
C ALA A 41 -2.76 -2.95 4.65
N PHE A 42 -1.56 -3.42 4.29
CA PHE A 42 -0.94 -4.56 4.96
C PHE A 42 -0.48 -4.28 6.38
N ALA A 43 0.03 -3.09 6.69
CA ALA A 43 0.55 -2.77 8.02
C ALA A 43 -0.58 -2.50 9.03
N PHE A 44 -1.63 -1.80 8.60
CA PHE A 44 -2.72 -1.37 9.47
C PHE A 44 -3.99 -2.21 9.33
N GLU A 45 -4.03 -3.11 8.35
CA GLU A 45 -5.18 -3.98 8.04
C GLU A 45 -6.44 -3.17 7.71
N LYS A 46 -6.24 -2.01 7.07
CA LYS A 46 -7.28 -1.04 6.75
C LYS A 46 -7.45 -0.86 5.25
N PRO A 47 -8.68 -0.60 4.78
CA PRO A 47 -8.96 -0.51 3.37
C PRO A 47 -8.41 0.78 2.74
N VAL A 48 -8.19 0.73 1.42
CA VAL A 48 -7.80 1.89 0.62
C VAL A 48 -8.89 2.23 -0.40
N LEU A 49 -9.19 3.52 -0.56
CA LEU A 49 -9.96 4.02 -1.68
C LEU A 49 -9.02 4.55 -2.77
N TYR A 50 -9.00 3.88 -3.92
CA TYR A 50 -8.16 4.22 -5.07
C TYR A 50 -8.88 5.13 -6.05
N ILE A 51 -8.29 6.27 -6.38
CA ILE A 51 -8.77 7.15 -7.45
C ILE A 51 -8.25 6.60 -8.78
N ASP A 52 -9.16 6.28 -9.72
CA ASP A 52 -8.81 5.67 -11.01
C ASP A 52 -8.27 6.71 -12.00
N ILE A 53 -7.00 7.06 -11.81
CA ILE A 53 -6.23 7.90 -12.73
C ILE A 53 -5.31 7.04 -13.62
N PRO A 54 -4.76 7.59 -14.71
CA PRO A 54 -3.81 6.85 -15.55
C PRO A 54 -2.65 6.26 -14.75
N LYS A 55 -2.29 5.01 -15.07
CA LYS A 55 -1.20 4.28 -14.41
C LYS A 55 0.12 5.06 -14.47
N LYS A 56 0.83 5.12 -13.34
CA LYS A 56 2.20 5.62 -13.29
C LYS A 56 3.16 4.56 -13.84
N VAL A 57 3.38 4.56 -15.15
CA VAL A 57 4.30 3.63 -15.82
C VAL A 57 5.69 4.25 -15.92
N ASN A 58 6.61 3.81 -15.06
CA ASN A 58 8.01 4.26 -15.10
C ASN A 58 8.86 3.45 -16.10
N ASN A 59 8.54 2.16 -16.26
CA ASN A 59 9.20 1.27 -17.21
C ASN A 59 8.14 0.67 -18.15
N PRO A 60 8.03 1.11 -19.41
CA PRO A 60 7.03 0.60 -20.34
C PRO A 60 7.27 -0.87 -20.76
N ASP A 61 8.50 -1.35 -20.66
CA ASP A 61 8.88 -2.71 -21.06
C ASP A 61 8.37 -3.79 -20.09
N TYR A 62 7.75 -3.40 -18.96
CA TYR A 62 7.10 -4.33 -18.05
C TYR A 62 6.06 -5.23 -18.75
N LYS A 63 5.47 -4.74 -19.85
CA LYS A 63 4.53 -5.49 -20.68
C LYS A 63 5.14 -6.75 -21.30
N ASN A 64 6.46 -6.78 -21.49
CA ASN A 64 7.18 -7.93 -22.06
C ASN A 64 7.34 -9.07 -21.05
N LEU A 65 7.14 -8.81 -19.75
CA LEU A 65 7.31 -9.80 -18.69
C LEU A 65 6.10 -10.74 -18.55
N GLU A 66 4.98 -10.46 -19.23
CA GLU A 66 3.71 -11.21 -19.14
C GLU A 66 3.21 -11.41 -17.69
N ILE A 67 3.64 -10.54 -16.77
CA ILE A 67 3.28 -10.55 -15.35
C ILE A 67 2.44 -9.32 -15.04
N ILE A 68 1.33 -9.53 -14.34
CA ILE A 68 0.47 -8.45 -13.86
C ILE A 68 1.17 -7.78 -12.65
N PRO A 69 1.38 -6.45 -12.67
CA PRO A 69 1.91 -5.72 -11.51
C PRO A 69 1.04 -5.96 -10.27
N ILE A 70 1.69 -6.06 -9.11
CA ILE A 70 0.97 -6.36 -7.86
C ILE A 70 -0.10 -5.30 -7.56
N GLU A 71 0.19 -4.03 -7.81
CA GLU A 71 -0.72 -2.89 -7.64
C GLU A 71 -2.00 -3.07 -8.46
N GLU A 72 -1.87 -3.59 -9.69
CA GLU A 72 -3.01 -3.86 -10.55
C GLU A 72 -3.80 -5.07 -10.06
N LYS A 73 -3.11 -6.13 -9.60
CA LYS A 73 -3.73 -7.37 -9.15
C LYS A 73 -4.58 -7.19 -7.89
N ILE A 74 -4.11 -6.42 -6.91
CA ILE A 74 -4.68 -6.46 -5.55
C ILE A 74 -5.54 -5.24 -5.19
N ARG A 75 -5.52 -4.14 -5.95
CA ARG A 75 -6.21 -2.89 -5.57
C ARG A 75 -7.70 -3.04 -5.26
N THR A 76 -8.40 -3.91 -5.98
CA THR A 76 -9.84 -4.21 -5.74
C THR A 76 -10.08 -5.19 -4.60
N GLN A 77 -9.02 -5.83 -4.10
CA GLN A 77 -9.07 -6.84 -3.04
C GLN A 77 -8.79 -6.22 -1.67
N ILE A 78 -7.84 -5.29 -1.62
CA ILE A 78 -7.46 -4.55 -0.39
C ILE A 78 -8.20 -3.21 -0.24
N GLY A 79 -9.17 -2.94 -1.12
CA GLY A 79 -9.79 -1.63 -1.22
C GLY A 79 -10.90 -1.54 -2.25
N ALA A 80 -11.26 -0.32 -2.61
CA ALA A 80 -12.23 -0.02 -3.65
C ALA A 80 -11.67 1.03 -4.63
N ILE A 81 -12.21 1.06 -5.84
CA ILE A 81 -11.84 2.05 -6.86
C ILE A 81 -13.00 3.04 -7.04
N ILE A 82 -12.67 4.31 -7.28
CA ILE A 82 -13.61 5.36 -7.66
C ILE A 82 -13.07 6.15 -8.86
N SER A 83 -13.93 6.42 -9.85
CA SER A 83 -13.56 7.28 -10.98
C SER A 83 -13.47 8.74 -10.53
N PRO A 84 -12.55 9.56 -11.10
CA PRO A 84 -12.58 11.00 -10.95
C PRO A 84 -13.93 11.65 -11.36
N LEU A 85 -14.70 10.99 -12.22
CA LEU A 85 -16.04 11.44 -12.65
C LEU A 85 -17.13 11.19 -11.59
N GLU A 86 -16.85 10.39 -10.58
CA GLU A 86 -17.82 9.95 -9.56
C GLU A 86 -17.51 10.53 -8.17
N LEU A 87 -16.64 11.55 -8.08
CA LEU A 87 -16.22 12.14 -6.80
C LEU A 87 -17.37 12.74 -5.99
N SER A 88 -18.53 13.03 -6.60
CA SER A 88 -19.75 13.38 -5.87
C SER A 88 -20.20 12.28 -4.89
N ASN A 89 -19.81 11.03 -5.15
CA ASN A 89 -20.16 9.87 -4.33
C ASN A 89 -19.05 9.51 -3.33
N LEU A 90 -17.97 10.30 -3.25
CA LEU A 90 -16.78 9.99 -2.43
C LEU A 90 -17.13 9.67 -0.98
N SER A 91 -17.96 10.51 -0.33
CA SER A 91 -18.38 10.30 1.06
C SER A 91 -19.09 8.96 1.26
N SER A 92 -20.09 8.65 0.44
CA SER A 92 -20.81 7.36 0.52
C SER A 92 -19.90 6.15 0.30
N LYS A 93 -18.88 6.30 -0.57
CA LYS A 93 -17.93 5.23 -0.85
C LYS A 93 -17.00 5.00 0.34
N ILE A 94 -16.52 6.06 0.99
CA ILE A 94 -15.72 5.98 2.22
C ILE A 94 -16.54 5.34 3.34
N GLU A 95 -17.77 5.78 3.56
CA GLU A 95 -18.65 5.21 4.58
C GLU A 95 -18.87 3.71 4.36
N SER A 96 -19.22 3.30 3.14
CA SER A 96 -19.38 1.88 2.79
C SER A 96 -18.09 1.07 2.98
N LEU A 97 -16.94 1.67 2.66
CA LEU A 97 -15.63 1.03 2.80
C LEU A 97 -15.28 0.82 4.29
N CYS A 98 -15.54 1.82 5.15
CA CYS A 98 -15.26 1.75 6.58
C CYS A 98 -16.27 0.90 7.36
N LEU A 99 -17.53 0.81 6.93
CA LEU A 99 -18.56 -0.02 7.59
C LEU A 99 -18.25 -1.53 7.52
N ASN A 100 -17.52 -1.97 6.49
CA ASN A 100 -17.20 -3.39 6.26
C ASN A 100 -15.82 -3.78 6.81
N ASN A 101 -15.34 -3.13 7.88
CA ASN A 101 -13.95 -3.23 8.34
C ASN A 101 -13.49 -4.67 8.59
N ASP A 102 -14.28 -5.49 9.30
CA ASP A 102 -13.92 -6.88 9.60
C ASP A 102 -13.75 -7.75 8.34
N GLN A 103 -14.62 -7.55 7.33
CA GLN A 103 -14.54 -8.29 6.08
C GLN A 103 -13.33 -7.83 5.24
N ASN A 104 -13.08 -6.51 5.21
CA ASN A 104 -11.94 -5.94 4.52
C ASN A 104 -10.63 -6.41 5.16
N LYS A 105 -10.53 -6.37 6.49
CA LYS A 105 -9.40 -6.87 7.25
C LYS A 105 -9.05 -8.31 6.87
N LYS A 106 -10.03 -9.23 6.90
CA LYS A 106 -9.81 -10.63 6.52
C LYS A 106 -9.28 -10.80 5.09
N LYS A 107 -9.81 -10.03 4.15
CA LYS A 107 -9.31 -10.05 2.75
C LYS A 107 -7.88 -9.54 2.67
N ILE A 108 -7.58 -8.44 3.36
CA ILE A 108 -6.26 -7.83 3.40
C ILE A 108 -5.24 -8.79 4.02
N GLU A 109 -5.59 -9.43 5.13
CA GLU A 109 -4.76 -10.44 5.80
C GLU A 109 -4.45 -11.61 4.87
N ALA A 110 -5.46 -12.17 4.19
CA ALA A 110 -5.26 -13.27 3.25
C ALA A 110 -4.30 -12.89 2.11
N ILE A 111 -4.48 -11.71 1.50
CA ILE A 111 -3.58 -11.26 0.43
C ILE A 111 -2.17 -10.98 0.97
N ARG A 112 -2.03 -10.44 2.19
CA ARG A 112 -0.72 -10.23 2.83
C ARG A 112 0.00 -11.56 3.05
N GLU A 113 -0.71 -12.60 3.49
CA GLU A 113 -0.14 -13.94 3.67
C GLU A 113 0.32 -14.56 2.34
N GLU A 114 -0.38 -14.29 1.24
CA GLU A 114 0.00 -14.76 -0.10
C GLU A 114 1.18 -14.00 -0.71
N THR A 115 1.40 -12.74 -0.33
CA THR A 115 2.30 -11.82 -1.04
C THR A 115 3.52 -11.39 -0.24
N VAL A 116 3.46 -11.39 1.10
CA VAL A 116 4.53 -10.92 1.97
C VAL A 116 5.23 -12.10 2.64
N PHE A 117 6.40 -12.45 2.12
CA PHE A 117 7.23 -13.50 2.68
C PHE A 117 7.99 -13.03 3.92
N ASN A 118 8.24 -13.94 4.86
CA ASN A 118 9.01 -13.67 6.08
C ASN A 118 8.47 -12.52 6.93
N LEU A 119 7.14 -12.36 6.99
CA LEU A 119 6.49 -11.32 7.78
C LEU A 119 7.00 -11.32 9.23
N GLY A 120 7.48 -10.15 9.69
CA GLY A 120 8.06 -9.96 11.02
C GLY A 120 9.39 -10.68 11.28
N LYS A 121 10.02 -11.25 10.25
CA LYS A 121 11.30 -11.97 10.33
C LYS A 121 12.26 -11.61 9.20
N SER A 122 11.94 -10.58 8.42
CA SER A 122 12.68 -10.20 7.22
C SER A 122 14.13 -9.83 7.54
N GLU A 123 14.38 -9.22 8.70
CA GLU A 123 15.71 -8.89 9.20
C GLU A 123 16.56 -10.14 9.42
N LYS A 124 15.99 -11.17 10.07
CA LYS A 124 16.68 -12.44 10.32
C LYS A 124 17.01 -13.17 9.03
N TYR A 125 16.03 -13.35 8.15
CA TYR A 125 16.22 -14.10 6.90
C TYR A 125 17.07 -13.33 5.89
N GLY A 126 16.91 -12.00 5.82
CA GLY A 126 17.75 -11.14 5.00
C GLY A 126 19.22 -11.19 5.43
N ALA A 127 19.50 -11.03 6.73
CA ALA A 127 20.86 -11.12 7.25
C ALA A 127 21.50 -12.49 6.98
N LYS A 128 20.73 -13.58 7.20
CA LYS A 128 21.18 -14.95 6.89
C LYS A 128 21.56 -15.08 5.40
N TYR A 129 20.69 -14.64 4.49
CA TYR A 129 20.93 -14.73 3.05
C TYR A 129 22.18 -13.95 2.61
N LEU A 130 22.39 -12.76 3.17
CA LEU A 130 23.57 -11.95 2.89
C LEU A 130 24.86 -12.65 3.33
N LEU A 131 24.90 -13.21 4.54
CA LEU A 131 26.06 -13.94 5.05
C LEU A 131 26.38 -15.16 4.18
N GLU A 132 25.37 -15.97 3.83
CA GLU A 132 25.54 -17.15 2.97
C GLU A 132 26.06 -16.78 1.58
N SER A 133 25.58 -15.65 1.02
CA SER A 133 26.02 -15.17 -0.30
C SER A 133 27.49 -14.72 -0.30
N ILE A 134 27.95 -14.10 0.78
CA ILE A 134 29.36 -13.69 0.94
C ILE A 134 30.26 -14.92 1.08
N THR A 135 29.88 -15.90 1.89
CA THR A 135 30.66 -17.12 2.07
C THR A 135 30.84 -17.88 0.76
N LYS A 136 29.76 -18.10 0.00
CA LYS A 136 29.83 -18.79 -1.30
C LYS A 136 30.75 -18.08 -2.29
N LYS A 137 30.66 -16.75 -2.38
CA LYS A 137 31.51 -15.96 -3.27
C LYS A 137 33.00 -16.09 -2.92
N ASN A 138 33.33 -16.19 -1.64
CA ASN A 138 34.71 -16.37 -1.19
C ASN A 138 35.22 -17.80 -1.46
N GLU A 139 34.34 -18.80 -1.47
CA GLU A 139 34.68 -20.18 -1.84
C GLU A 139 34.91 -20.35 -3.34
N GLU A 140 34.16 -19.62 -4.20
CA GLU A 140 34.33 -19.64 -5.67
C GLU A 140 35.58 -18.88 -6.17
N GLN A 141 36.19 -18.07 -5.31
CA GLN A 141 37.38 -17.26 -5.63
C GLN A 141 38.69 -17.90 -5.14
N ASN A 142 38.63 -19.00 -4.38
CA ASN A 142 39.77 -19.78 -3.91
C ASN A 142 39.87 -21.11 -4.69
#